data_AF-A0A2T1FZV1-F1
#
_entry.id   AF-A0A2T1FZV1-F1
#
_cell.length_a   1.000
_cell.length_b   1.000
_cell.length_c   1.000
_cell.angle_alpha   90.00
_cell.angle_beta   90.00
_cell.angle_gamma   90.00
#
_symmetry.space_group_name_H-M   'P 1'
#
loop_
_entity.id
_entity.type
_entity.pdbx_description
1 polymer ?
#
loop_
_entity_poly.entity_id
_entity_poly.type
_entity_poly.pdbx_seq_one_letter_code
_entity_poly.pdbx_strand_id
1 'polypeptide(L)'
;MENTLFDRTFRDSEGNIVIAQPPNLPLIIWIVASLLKLIVTTGKINLGLDIVAFGTLFTWAWEELFQGVNYFRRALGLIVLVGLIASKIQS
;
A
#
# COMPACT_ATOMS: atom_id res chain seq x y z
N MET A 1 13.92 -17.21 26.31
CA MET A 1 12.57 -16.67 26.00
C MET A 1 12.78 -15.22 25.61
N GLU A 2 12.99 -14.95 24.32
CA GLU A 2 13.38 -13.61 23.84
C GLU A 2 12.36 -13.06 22.84
N ASN A 3 11.60 -12.07 23.32
CA ASN A 3 10.91 -10.96 22.63
C ASN A 3 10.25 -11.19 21.25
N THR A 4 9.07 -11.79 21.35
CA THR A 4 8.00 -12.12 20.39
C THR A 4 7.42 -10.99 19.51
N LEU A 5 7.99 -9.79 19.52
CA LEU A 5 7.51 -8.66 18.70
C LEU A 5 8.42 -8.38 17.51
N PHE A 6 9.74 -8.43 17.71
CA PHE A 6 10.72 -8.09 16.67
C PHE A 6 10.89 -9.22 15.63
N ASP A 7 10.94 -10.47 16.09
CA ASP A 7 10.97 -11.65 15.23
C ASP A 7 9.71 -11.73 14.35
N ARG A 8 8.54 -11.35 14.88
CA ARG A 8 7.25 -11.42 14.16
C ARG A 8 7.04 -10.29 13.15
N THR A 9 7.80 -9.20 13.26
CA THR A 9 7.80 -8.10 12.28
C THR A 9 8.66 -8.39 11.06
N PHE A 10 9.71 -9.21 11.19
CA PHE A 10 10.73 -9.36 10.13
C PHE A 10 11.06 -10.80 9.73
N ARG A 11 10.59 -11.83 10.45
CA ARG A 11 10.82 -13.24 10.12
C ARG A 11 9.54 -14.01 9.91
N ASP A 12 9.54 -14.81 8.85
CA ASP A 12 8.55 -15.87 8.64
C ASP A 12 8.81 -17.03 9.63
N SER A 13 7.84 -17.93 9.78
CA SER A 13 7.82 -19.09 10.68
C SER A 13 9.00 -20.05 10.51
N GLU A 14 9.79 -19.90 9.44
CA GLU A 14 10.99 -20.68 9.12
C GLU A 14 12.31 -19.93 9.40
N GLY A 15 12.29 -18.72 9.98
CA GLY A 15 13.49 -17.97 10.38
C GLY A 15 14.14 -17.11 9.29
N ASN A 16 13.52 -17.03 8.10
CA ASN A 16 13.99 -16.20 6.99
C ASN A 16 13.55 -14.74 7.13
N ILE A 17 14.46 -13.80 6.84
CA ILE A 17 14.16 -12.36 6.79
C ILE A 17 13.35 -12.08 5.52
N VAL A 18 12.03 -12.11 5.62
CA VAL A 18 11.13 -11.87 4.49
C VAL A 18 10.84 -10.37 4.39
N ILE A 19 11.81 -9.63 3.86
CA ILE A 19 11.64 -8.21 3.48
C ILE A 19 11.21 -8.08 2.01
N ALA A 20 11.50 -9.07 1.16
CA ALA A 20 11.24 -9.01 -0.27
C ALA A 20 10.14 -10.00 -0.68
N GLN A 21 8.89 -9.60 -0.53
CA GLN A 21 7.79 -10.26 -1.24
C GLN A 21 7.49 -9.54 -2.55
N PRO A 22 7.12 -10.27 -3.61
CA PRO A 22 6.81 -9.68 -4.91
C PRO A 22 5.71 -8.62 -4.77
N PRO A 23 5.82 -7.50 -5.51
CA PRO A 23 4.87 -6.39 -5.40
C PRO A 23 3.45 -6.84 -5.73
N ASN A 24 2.49 -6.47 -4.88
CA ASN A 24 1.07 -6.74 -5.11
C ASN A 24 0.59 -6.03 -6.39
N LEU A 25 -0.26 -6.69 -7.18
CA LEU A 25 -0.83 -6.12 -8.42
C LEU A 25 -1.44 -4.72 -8.24
N PRO A 26 -2.22 -4.43 -7.17
CA PRO A 26 -2.74 -3.08 -6.92
C PRO A 26 -1.66 -1.99 -6.81
N LEU A 27 -0.51 -2.31 -6.23
CA LEU A 27 0.62 -1.39 -6.05
C LEU A 27 1.24 -1.02 -7.40
N ILE A 28 1.40 -2.02 -8.28
CA ILE A 28 1.89 -1.81 -9.66
C ILE A 28 0.94 -0.90 -10.43
N ILE A 29 -0.37 -1.16 -10.34
CA ILE A 29 -1.38 -0.35 -11.02
C ILE A 29 -1.36 1.09 -10.48
N TRP A 30 -1.23 1.27 -9.17
CA TRP A 30 -1.07 2.59 -8.56
C TRP A 30 0.17 3.33 -9.08
N ILE A 31 1.33 2.67 -9.15
CA ILE A 31 2.56 3.27 -9.68
C ILE A 31 2.35 3.70 -11.14
N VAL A 32 1.82 2.83 -11.98
CA VAL A 32 1.58 3.14 -13.41
C VAL A 32 0.60 4.30 -13.56
N ALA A 33 -0.52 4.28 -12.83
CA ALA A 33 -1.50 5.37 -12.88
C ALA A 33 -0.89 6.71 -12.41
N SER A 34 -0.08 6.68 -11.35
CA SER A 34 0.61 7.86 -10.81
C SER A 34 1.64 8.41 -11.80
N LEU A 35 2.41 7.55 -12.47
CA LEU A 35 3.34 7.96 -13.52
C LEU A 35 2.61 8.58 -14.72
N LEU A 36 1.47 8.01 -15.12
CA LEU A 36 0.65 8.56 -16.20
C LEU A 36 0.08 9.94 -15.86
N LYS A 37 -0.27 10.19 -14.59
CA LYS A 37 -0.71 11.53 -14.13
C LYS A 37 0.37 12.61 -14.26
N LEU A 38 1.65 12.24 -14.18
CA LEU A 38 2.75 13.20 -14.37
C LEU A 38 2.80 13.72 -15.82
N ILE A 39 2.36 12.89 -16.78
CA ILE A 39 2.32 13.23 -18.21
C ILE A 39 0.99 13.90 -18.55
N VAL A 40 -0.12 13.35 -18.06
CA VAL A 40 -1.48 13.85 -18.30
C VAL A 40 -1.92 14.65 -17.10
N THR A 41 -1.59 15.94 -17.06
CA THR A 41 -1.81 16.82 -15.90
C THR A 41 -3.17 17.51 -15.87
N THR A 42 -3.91 17.54 -16.98
CA THR A 42 -5.13 18.36 -17.11
C THR A 42 -6.27 17.60 -17.79
N GLY A 43 -7.51 17.90 -17.42
CA GLY A 43 -8.73 17.40 -18.06
C GLY A 43 -9.33 16.14 -17.43
N LYS A 44 -10.40 15.61 -18.05
CA LYS A 44 -11.18 14.48 -17.53
C LYS A 44 -10.37 13.19 -17.41
N ILE A 45 -9.33 13.03 -18.23
CA ILE A 45 -8.43 11.86 -18.20
C ILE A 45 -7.58 11.87 -16.93
N ASN A 46 -7.06 13.04 -16.53
CA ASN A 46 -6.32 13.19 -15.28
C ASN A 46 -7.20 12.82 -14.07
N LEU A 47 -8.45 13.28 -14.04
CA LEU A 47 -9.42 12.91 -13.00
C LEU A 47 -9.67 11.38 -12.94
N GLY A 48 -9.83 10.75 -14.11
CA GLY A 48 -9.99 9.29 -14.19
C GLY A 48 -8.77 8.55 -13.64
N LEU A 49 -7.56 8.97 -14.01
CA LEU A 49 -6.31 8.41 -13.46
C LEU A 49 -6.19 8.65 -11.95
N ASP A 50 -6.70 9.78 -11.46
CA ASP A 50 -6.71 10.10 -10.04
C ASP A 50 -7.61 9.17 -9.23
N ILE A 51 -8.81 8.91 -9.75
CA ILE A 51 -9.75 7.96 -9.15
C ILE A 51 -9.16 6.54 -9.18
N VAL A 52 -8.55 6.14 -10.29
CA VAL A 52 -7.91 4.82 -10.42
C VAL A 52 -6.75 4.68 -9.43
N ALA A 53 -5.85 5.66 -9.39
CA ALA A 53 -4.72 5.64 -8.45
C ALA A 53 -5.21 5.59 -6.99
N PHE A 54 -6.20 6.39 -6.64
CA PHE A 54 -6.79 6.36 -5.30
C PHE A 54 -7.40 4.99 -4.99
N GLY A 55 -8.22 4.46 -5.90
CA GLY A 55 -8.92 3.19 -5.71
C GLY A 55 -7.96 2.01 -5.58
N THR A 56 -6.92 1.95 -6.40
CA THR A 56 -5.94 0.85 -6.34
C THR A 56 -5.05 0.93 -5.11
N LEU A 57 -4.64 2.13 -4.69
CA LEU A 57 -3.87 2.30 -3.46
C LEU A 57 -4.72 2.01 -2.22
N PHE A 58 -6.00 2.38 -2.23
CA PHE A 58 -6.94 2.02 -1.17
C PHE A 58 -7.12 0.50 -1.07
N THR A 59 -7.37 -0.16 -2.20
CA THR A 59 -7.50 -1.63 -2.24
C THR A 59 -6.23 -2.30 -1.75
N TRP A 60 -5.06 -1.83 -2.19
CA TRP A 60 -3.78 -2.34 -1.69
C TRP A 60 -3.69 -2.21 -0.16
N ALA A 61 -3.91 -1.00 0.36
CA ALA A 61 -3.75 -0.72 1.78
C ALA A 61 -4.77 -1.51 2.64
N TRP A 62 -5.97 -1.75 2.12
CA TRP A 62 -6.97 -2.64 2.70
C TRP A 62 -6.51 -4.10 2.72
N GLU A 63 -6.03 -4.62 1.59
CA GLU A 63 -5.48 -5.98 1.50
C GLU A 63 -4.30 -6.17 2.46
N GLU A 64 -3.40 -5.19 2.54
CA GLU A 64 -2.28 -5.25 3.49
C GLU A 64 -2.73 -5.25 4.94
N LEU A 65 -3.75 -4.45 5.28
CA LEU A 65 -4.25 -4.36 6.66
C LEU A 65 -4.84 -5.69 7.14
N PHE A 66 -5.64 -6.35 6.30
CA PHE A 66 -6.36 -7.56 6.67
C PHE A 66 -5.61 -8.86 6.32
N GLN A 67 -4.92 -8.89 5.20
CA GLN A 67 -4.25 -10.06 4.64
C GLN A 67 -2.71 -9.97 4.67
N GLY A 68 -2.14 -8.90 5.23
CA GLY A 68 -0.69 -8.75 5.35
C GLY A 68 -0.07 -9.93 6.09
N VAL A 69 0.98 -10.50 5.52
CA VAL A 69 1.67 -11.69 6.08
C VAL A 69 2.45 -11.38 7.35
N ASN A 70 2.86 -10.12 7.55
CA ASN A 70 3.62 -9.66 8.69
C ASN A 70 2.98 -8.40 9.30
N TYR A 71 3.30 -8.13 10.57
CA TYR A 71 2.80 -6.94 11.27
C TYR A 71 3.27 -5.64 10.62
N PHE A 72 4.44 -5.65 9.97
CA PHE A 72 4.98 -4.50 9.26
C PHE A 72 4.09 -4.07 8.08
N ARG A 73 3.72 -5.01 7.20
CA ARG A 73 2.82 -4.78 6.06
C ARG A 73 1.43 -4.36 6.53
N ARG A 74 0.89 -4.98 7.57
CA ARG A 74 -0.39 -4.56 8.17
C ARG A 74 -0.34 -3.12 8.69
N ALA A 75 0.75 -2.75 9.38
CA ALA A 75 0.94 -1.39 9.87
C ALA A 75 1.10 -0.38 8.71
N LEU A 76 1.83 -0.73 7.64
CA LEU A 76 1.92 0.09 6.44
C LEU A 76 0.56 0.27 5.78
N GLY A 77 -0.23 -0.80 5.62
CA GLY A 77 -1.59 -0.73 5.10
C GLY A 77 -2.49 0.20 5.92
N LEU A 78 -2.41 0.11 7.26
CA LEU A 78 -3.14 1.02 8.15
C LEU A 78 -2.71 2.49 7.95
N ILE A 79 -1.41 2.77 7.96
CA ILE A 79 -0.86 4.12 7.81
C ILE A 79 -1.29 4.71 6.47
N VAL A 80 -1.20 3.93 5.39
CA VAL A 80 -1.59 4.38 4.05
C VAL A 80 -3.09 4.61 3.97
N LEU A 81 -3.94 3.73 4.54
CA LEU A 81 -5.39 3.96 4.60
C LEU A 81 -5.74 5.24 5.36
N VAL A 82 -5.17 5.44 6.55
CA VAL A 82 -5.42 6.64 7.36
C VAL A 82 -4.93 7.89 6.63
N GLY A 83 -3.73 7.83 6.04
CA GLY A 83 -3.18 8.94 5.24
C GLY A 83 -4.04 9.28 4.03
N LEU A 84 -4.56 8.27 3.32
CA LEU A 84 -5.47 8.46 2.19
C LEU A 84 -6.78 9.15 2.61
N ILE A 85 -7.39 8.68 3.70
CA ILE A 85 -8.64 9.26 4.22
C ILE A 85 -8.39 10.70 4.70
N ALA A 86 -7.31 10.93 5.46
CA ALA A 86 -6.95 12.26 5.94
C ALA A 86 -6.68 13.24 4.78
N SER A 87 -6.01 12.79 3.72
CA SER A 87 -5.76 13.59 2.51
C SER A 87 -7.06 13.99 1.81
N LYS A 88 -8.07 13.10 1.78
CA LYS A 88 -9.39 13.42 1.19
C LYS A 88 -10.23 14.34 2.06
N ILE A 89 -10.05 14.32 3.38
CA ILE A 89 -10.74 15.24 4.29
C ILE A 89 -10.16 16.66 4.20
N GLN A 90 -8.87 16.79 3.89
CA GLN A 90 -8.18 18.08 3.79
C GLN A 90 -8.20 18.73 2.39
N SER A 91 -8.64 18.00 1.35
CA SER A 91 -8.74 18.52 -0.03
C SER A 91 -10.14 19.04 -0.33
#